data_AF-A0A6J2H0Z9-F1
#
_entry.id   AF-A0A6J2H0Z9-F1
#
_cell.length_a   1.000
_cell.length_b   1.000
_cell.length_c   1.000
_cell.angle_alpha   90.00
_cell.angle_beta   90.00
_cell.angle_gamma   90.00
#
_symmetry.space_group_name_H-M   'P 1'
#
loop_
_entity.id
_entity.type
_entity.pdbx_description
1 polymer ?
#
loop_
_entity_poly.entity_id
_entity_poly.type
_entity_poly.pdbx_seq_one_letter_code
_entity_poly.pdbx_strand_id
1 'polypeptide(L)'
;MAMAGSVAGAALRRGRIGLRHRLARPPGLGGGRAAADWSRSRAAAGGAVQYCAELVRKRDYEGFLCSLLLPAESRTSAFALRAFNVELAQIKDSITQKTTGLMRMQFWREAVEDIYCDNPPHQPVATELWRAVKRHNLTKMWFMKIIDEREKNLDDRAYRNIQELETYAENTQSALLYLTLEMLGVRDIHADHAASHIGKAQGIVTCLRATPYHSTRQKVFLPMDICMLHGVSQEDFIRGKQEKNVRDVIYDIASQAHIHLEHARSFSKKVPAKAYPAFFCTVALDDFLHNMQKVDFNIFHPSLQKKSTLLPLHLYIRSWRKTY
;
A
#
# COMPACT_ATOMS: atom_id res chain seq x y z
N MET A 1 -43.81 46.16 -18.55
CA MET A 1 -44.11 47.61 -18.46
C MET A 1 -45.63 47.77 -18.38
N ALA A 2 -46.15 47.85 -17.14
CA ALA A 2 -47.51 48.24 -16.72
C ALA A 2 -47.38 48.39 -15.18
N MET A 3 -47.19 49.59 -14.62
CA MET A 3 -48.17 50.63 -14.27
C MET A 3 -49.39 50.07 -13.53
N ALA A 4 -49.93 50.57 -12.41
CA ALA A 4 -49.59 51.52 -11.33
C ALA A 4 -50.90 51.64 -10.49
N GLY A 5 -50.83 52.03 -9.20
CA GLY A 5 -52.01 52.39 -8.37
C GLY A 5 -51.90 51.85 -6.92
N SER A 6 -51.42 52.55 -5.87
CA SER A 6 -51.74 53.91 -5.33
C SER A 6 -53.15 53.94 -4.69
N VAL A 7 -53.48 54.44 -3.48
CA VAL A 7 -52.85 55.22 -2.39
C VAL A 7 -53.74 55.06 -1.10
N ALA A 8 -53.19 55.40 0.07
CA ALA A 8 -53.80 56.11 1.22
C ALA A 8 -54.83 55.38 2.11
N GLY A 9 -54.91 55.58 3.43
CA GLY A 9 -54.25 56.53 4.34
C GLY A 9 -55.12 56.75 5.60
N ALA A 10 -54.48 57.23 6.69
CA ALA A 10 -55.03 57.76 7.96
C ALA A 10 -55.54 56.76 9.03
N ALA A 11 -55.57 57.05 10.33
CA ALA A 11 -54.69 57.74 11.30
C ALA A 11 -55.38 57.61 12.69
N LEU A 12 -54.61 57.21 13.72
CA LEU A 12 -54.70 57.56 15.16
C LEU A 12 -56.02 57.44 15.95
N ARG A 13 -56.02 56.61 17.03
CA ARG A 13 -55.95 57.07 18.44
C ARG A 13 -55.85 55.92 19.47
N ARG A 14 -55.32 56.29 20.64
CA ARG A 14 -54.73 55.48 21.72
C ARG A 14 -55.74 54.67 22.56
N GLY A 15 -55.30 53.51 23.04
CA GLY A 15 -55.80 52.83 24.25
C GLY A 15 -54.69 52.06 24.95
N ARG A 16 -54.30 52.48 26.16
CA ARG A 16 -53.38 51.76 27.05
C ARG A 16 -54.13 50.62 27.72
N ILE A 17 -53.72 49.36 27.50
CA ILE A 17 -53.97 48.26 28.43
C ILE A 17 -52.69 47.41 28.47
N GLY A 18 -52.10 47.27 29.65
CA GLY A 18 -50.93 46.42 29.87
C GLY A 18 -51.33 44.95 29.93
N LEU A 19 -50.62 44.11 29.17
CA LEU A 19 -50.57 42.67 29.39
C LEU A 19 -49.20 42.16 28.93
N ARG A 20 -48.47 41.59 29.88
CA ARG A 20 -47.18 40.92 29.66
C ARG A 20 -47.42 39.66 28.82
N HIS A 21 -46.95 39.64 27.57
CA HIS A 21 -46.72 38.39 26.84
C HIS A 21 -45.24 38.26 26.48
N ARG A 22 -44.69 37.08 26.80
CA ARG A 22 -43.29 36.68 26.67
C ARG A 22 -42.79 36.88 25.24
N LEU A 23 -41.67 37.59 25.10
CA LEU A 23 -40.80 37.49 23.93
C LEU A 23 -40.25 36.04 23.87
N ALA A 24 -40.54 35.34 22.78
CA ALA A 24 -39.89 34.08 22.47
C ALA A 24 -38.38 34.33 22.28
N ARG A 25 -37.57 33.66 23.11
CA ARG A 25 -36.11 33.56 22.91
C ARG A 25 -35.83 32.79 21.61
N PRO A 26 -34.77 33.12 20.86
CA PRO A 26 -34.32 32.27 19.77
C PRO A 26 -33.93 30.88 20.33
N PRO A 27 -34.08 29.79 19.56
CA PRO A 27 -33.67 28.46 20.01
C PRO A 27 -32.18 28.46 20.35
N GLY A 28 -31.87 28.05 21.57
CA GLY A 28 -30.50 27.94 22.07
C GLY A 28 -29.68 26.95 21.24
N LEU A 29 -28.46 27.36 20.91
CA LEU A 29 -27.43 26.56 20.26
C LEU A 29 -27.12 25.30 21.10
N GLY A 30 -27.62 24.14 20.67
CA GLY A 30 -27.18 22.82 21.12
C GLY A 30 -25.82 22.40 20.54
N GLY A 31 -24.80 23.28 20.60
CA GLY A 31 -23.51 23.09 19.92
C GLY A 31 -22.50 22.17 20.61
N GLY A 32 -22.73 21.80 21.88
CA GLY A 32 -21.72 21.11 22.71
C GLY A 32 -21.47 19.64 22.36
N ARG A 33 -22.53 18.86 22.05
CA ARG A 33 -22.39 17.44 21.70
C ARG A 33 -21.79 17.24 20.31
N ALA A 34 -22.26 18.00 19.32
CA ALA A 34 -21.70 17.96 17.98
C ALA A 34 -20.22 18.38 18.01
N ALA A 35 -19.86 19.50 18.64
CA ALA A 35 -18.46 19.92 18.72
C ALA A 35 -17.55 18.91 19.45
N ALA A 36 -18.06 18.23 20.48
CA ALA A 36 -17.34 17.18 21.21
C ALA A 36 -17.20 15.86 20.41
N ASP A 37 -18.18 15.52 19.57
CA ASP A 37 -18.11 14.36 18.69
C ASP A 37 -17.22 14.64 17.48
N TRP A 38 -17.25 15.86 16.95
CA TRP A 38 -16.32 16.35 15.92
C TRP A 38 -14.87 16.37 16.42
N SER A 39 -14.62 16.81 17.66
CA SER A 39 -13.26 16.81 18.24
C SER A 39 -12.76 15.41 18.56
N ARG A 40 -13.61 14.52 19.09
CA ARG A 40 -13.28 13.09 19.30
C ARG A 40 -13.02 12.36 17.98
N SER A 41 -13.85 12.60 16.96
CA SER A 41 -13.65 12.05 15.62
C SER A 41 -12.33 12.53 15.01
N ARG A 42 -11.96 13.80 15.18
CA ARG A 42 -10.69 14.36 14.69
C ARG A 42 -9.47 13.84 15.46
N ALA A 43 -9.59 13.62 16.77
CA ALA A 43 -8.54 12.99 17.57
C ALA A 43 -8.34 11.51 17.21
N ALA A 44 -9.44 10.76 17.04
CA ALA A 44 -9.42 9.38 16.56
C ALA A 44 -8.86 9.28 15.13
N ALA A 45 -9.21 10.24 14.26
CA ALA A 45 -8.65 10.39 12.93
C ALA A 45 -7.13 10.61 12.96
N GLY A 46 -6.66 11.52 13.83
CA GLY A 46 -5.22 11.74 14.03
C GLY A 46 -4.50 10.47 14.50
N GLY A 47 -5.12 9.71 15.41
CA GLY A 47 -4.59 8.45 15.91
C GLY A 47 -4.49 7.36 14.83
N ALA A 48 -5.49 7.23 13.97
CA ALA A 48 -5.50 6.22 12.90
C ALA A 48 -4.46 6.53 11.81
N VAL A 49 -4.30 7.79 11.41
CA VAL A 49 -3.24 8.23 10.48
C VAL A 49 -1.85 7.93 11.04
N GLN A 50 -1.62 8.27 12.31
CA GLN A 50 -0.33 8.02 12.96
C GLN A 50 -0.05 6.52 13.08
N TYR A 51 -1.07 5.72 13.41
CA TYR A 51 -0.95 4.26 13.45
C TYR A 51 -0.47 3.68 12.12
N CYS A 52 -1.12 4.05 11.00
CA CYS A 52 -0.72 3.60 9.67
C CYS A 52 0.73 3.99 9.34
N ALA A 53 1.12 5.24 9.61
CA ALA A 53 2.47 5.71 9.34
C ALA A 53 3.53 4.96 10.18
N GLU A 54 3.29 4.74 11.47
CA GLU A 54 4.21 4.01 12.35
C GLU A 54 4.29 2.52 12.01
N LEU A 55 3.16 1.90 11.65
CA LEU A 55 3.13 0.50 11.20
C LEU A 55 4.00 0.32 9.95
N VAL A 56 3.82 1.18 8.95
CA VAL A 56 4.62 1.17 7.73
C VAL A 56 6.09 1.49 8.04
N ARG A 57 6.39 2.50 8.86
CA ARG A 57 7.77 2.82 9.26
C ARG A 57 8.50 1.63 9.88
N LYS A 58 7.81 0.86 10.71
CA LYS A 58 8.38 -0.29 11.42
C LYS A 58 8.55 -1.52 10.53
N ARG A 59 7.62 -1.75 9.59
CA ARG A 59 7.51 -3.03 8.85
C ARG A 59 7.83 -2.94 7.35
N ASP A 60 7.72 -1.76 6.77
CA ASP A 60 8.01 -1.43 5.36
C ASP A 60 8.72 -0.07 5.31
N TYR A 61 9.98 -0.03 5.78
CA TYR A 61 10.74 1.23 5.88
C TYR A 61 11.04 1.85 4.52
N GLU A 62 11.31 1.04 3.49
CA GLU A 62 11.53 1.51 2.12
C GLU A 62 10.25 2.16 1.58
N GLY A 63 9.10 1.50 1.78
CA GLY A 63 7.80 2.05 1.44
C GLY A 63 7.43 3.29 2.24
N PHE A 64 7.81 3.36 3.51
CA PHE A 64 7.65 4.56 4.33
C PHE A 64 8.35 5.77 3.70
N LEU A 65 9.62 5.61 3.31
CA LEU A 65 10.39 6.66 2.66
C LEU A 65 9.77 7.06 1.31
N CYS A 66 9.36 6.09 0.50
CA CYS A 66 8.69 6.36 -0.77
C CYS A 66 7.38 7.14 -0.57
N SER A 67 6.59 6.78 0.45
CA SER A 67 5.33 7.47 0.76
C SER A 67 5.52 8.92 1.20
N LEU A 68 6.67 9.28 1.79
CA LEU A 68 6.98 10.67 2.13
C LEU A 68 7.21 11.57 0.91
N LEU A 69 7.56 10.97 -0.24
CA LEU A 69 7.84 11.68 -1.49
C LEU A 69 6.60 11.85 -2.38
N LEU A 70 5.44 11.33 -1.95
CA LEU A 70 4.17 11.51 -2.64
C LEU A 70 3.59 12.92 -2.36
N PRO A 71 2.69 13.42 -3.23
CA PRO A 71 1.97 14.68 -3.00
C PRO A 71 1.29 14.71 -1.64
N ALA A 72 1.26 15.88 -1.01
CA ALA A 72 0.86 16.03 0.39
C ALA A 72 -0.55 15.49 0.66
N GLU A 73 -1.46 15.68 -0.29
CA GLU A 73 -2.85 15.23 -0.30
C GLU A 73 -3.02 13.70 -0.36
N SER A 74 -2.03 12.99 -0.90
CA SER A 74 -2.03 11.53 -1.09
C SER A 74 -1.25 10.78 -0.02
N ARG A 75 -0.38 11.44 0.76
CA ARG A 75 0.51 10.76 1.74
C ARG A 75 -0.24 9.91 2.76
N THR A 76 -1.32 10.43 3.34
CA THR A 76 -2.15 9.68 4.30
C THR A 76 -2.76 8.44 3.67
N SER A 77 -3.30 8.56 2.45
CA SER A 77 -3.87 7.45 1.70
C SER A 77 -2.82 6.41 1.32
N ALA A 78 -1.60 6.86 0.99
CA ALA A 78 -0.48 5.96 0.71
C ALA A 78 -0.05 5.15 1.95
N PHE A 79 -0.03 5.77 3.12
CA PHE A 79 0.22 5.04 4.36
C PHE A 79 -0.89 4.04 4.67
N ALA A 80 -2.16 4.36 4.40
CA ALA A 80 -3.28 3.42 4.57
C ALA A 80 -3.15 2.20 3.64
N LEU A 81 -2.87 2.43 2.35
CA LEU A 81 -2.65 1.37 1.36
C LEU A 81 -1.48 0.45 1.74
N ARG A 82 -0.36 1.04 2.15
CA ARG A 82 0.81 0.27 2.59
C ARG A 82 0.54 -0.46 3.91
N ALA A 83 -0.13 0.16 4.87
CA ALA A 83 -0.50 -0.47 6.13
C ALA A 83 -1.38 -1.70 5.91
N PHE A 84 -2.35 -1.61 4.99
CA PHE A 84 -3.16 -2.76 4.56
C PHE A 84 -2.31 -3.90 4.00
N ASN A 85 -1.38 -3.58 3.07
CA ASN A 85 -0.48 -4.60 2.53
C ASN A 85 0.41 -5.22 3.63
N VAL A 86 0.89 -4.41 4.59
CA VAL A 86 1.70 -4.86 5.72
C VAL A 86 0.92 -5.80 6.64
N GLU A 87 -0.33 -5.49 6.96
CA GLU A 87 -1.22 -6.35 7.76
C GLU A 87 -1.42 -7.70 7.07
N LEU A 88 -1.81 -7.69 5.80
CA LEU A 88 -2.03 -8.92 5.04
C LEU A 88 -0.76 -9.76 4.88
N ALA A 89 0.38 -9.12 4.64
CA ALA A 89 1.66 -9.81 4.47
C ALA A 89 2.11 -10.55 5.73
N GLN A 90 1.82 -10.01 6.91
CA GLN A 90 2.21 -10.60 8.19
C GLN A 90 1.32 -11.78 8.62
N ILE A 91 0.15 -11.96 8.02
CA ILE A 91 -0.78 -13.02 8.45
C ILE A 91 -0.09 -14.38 8.37
N LYS A 92 0.54 -14.70 7.23
CA LYS A 92 1.20 -16.00 7.02
C LYS A 92 2.30 -16.29 8.06
N ASP A 93 3.10 -15.29 8.41
CA ASP A 93 4.20 -15.45 9.36
C ASP A 93 3.77 -15.41 10.83
N SER A 94 2.54 -14.98 11.13
CA SER A 94 2.04 -14.78 12.51
C SER A 94 1.03 -15.82 12.98
N ILE A 95 0.72 -16.83 12.16
CA ILE A 95 -0.23 -17.90 12.47
C ILE A 95 0.48 -19.24 12.69
N THR A 96 -0.10 -20.06 13.56
CA THR A 96 0.30 -21.47 13.74
C THR A 96 -0.64 -22.42 13.00
N GLN A 97 -1.92 -22.06 12.91
CA GLN A 97 -2.95 -22.86 12.25
C GLN A 97 -3.52 -22.12 11.04
N LYS A 98 -3.67 -22.83 9.92
CA LYS A 98 -4.25 -22.29 8.67
C LYS A 98 -5.63 -21.65 8.91
N THR A 99 -6.45 -22.26 9.75
CA THR A 99 -7.79 -21.77 10.12
C THR A 99 -7.75 -20.34 10.67
N THR A 100 -6.77 -20.00 11.51
CA THR A 100 -6.57 -18.62 12.01
C THR A 100 -6.20 -17.66 10.88
N GLY A 101 -5.39 -18.09 9.93
CA GLY A 101 -5.07 -17.33 8.72
C GLY A 101 -6.31 -17.03 7.88
N LEU A 102 -7.13 -18.06 7.64
CA LEU A 102 -8.39 -17.93 6.89
C LEU A 102 -9.36 -16.97 7.56
N MET A 103 -9.52 -17.03 8.89
CA MET A 103 -10.37 -16.08 9.62
C MET A 103 -9.88 -14.63 9.47
N ARG A 104 -8.56 -14.40 9.51
CA ARG A 104 -7.99 -13.06 9.32
C ARG A 104 -8.12 -12.55 7.88
N MET A 105 -7.97 -13.41 6.88
CA MET A 105 -8.23 -13.05 5.48
C MET A 105 -9.71 -12.73 5.26
N GLN A 106 -10.61 -13.52 5.87
CA GLN A 106 -12.05 -13.30 5.82
C GLN A 106 -12.44 -11.97 6.47
N PHE A 107 -11.89 -11.63 7.63
CA PHE A 107 -12.07 -10.31 8.24
C PHE A 107 -11.68 -9.19 7.27
N TRP A 108 -10.55 -9.29 6.57
CA TRP A 108 -10.13 -8.26 5.62
C TRP A 108 -11.02 -8.20 4.38
N ARG A 109 -11.54 -9.33 3.92
CA ARG A 109 -12.52 -9.39 2.83
C ARG A 109 -13.80 -8.63 3.22
N GLU A 110 -14.36 -8.94 4.39
CA GLU A 110 -15.54 -8.25 4.94
C GLU A 110 -15.25 -6.76 5.19
N ALA A 111 -14.09 -6.42 5.75
CA ALA A 111 -13.70 -5.03 5.96
C ALA A 111 -13.64 -4.23 4.65
N VAL A 112 -13.13 -4.83 3.57
CA VAL A 112 -13.16 -4.19 2.24
C VAL A 112 -14.60 -4.05 1.75
N GLU A 113 -15.44 -5.07 1.83
CA GLU A 113 -16.87 -4.95 1.49
C GLU A 113 -17.54 -3.77 2.23
N ASP A 114 -17.38 -3.73 3.54
CA ASP A 114 -17.92 -2.72 4.44
C ASP A 114 -17.41 -1.30 4.11
N ILE A 115 -16.13 -1.16 3.75
CA ILE A 115 -15.56 0.11 3.27
C ILE A 115 -16.31 0.63 2.04
N TYR A 116 -16.64 -0.25 1.07
CA TYR A 116 -17.38 0.15 -0.13
C TYR A 116 -18.88 0.35 0.12
N CYS A 117 -19.40 -0.15 1.25
CA CYS A 117 -20.76 0.09 1.75
C CYS A 117 -20.88 1.27 2.73
N ASP A 118 -19.86 2.11 2.85
CA ASP A 118 -19.84 3.26 3.78
C ASP A 118 -19.93 2.92 5.27
N ASN A 119 -19.52 1.72 5.65
CA ASN A 119 -19.58 1.23 7.02
C ASN A 119 -18.24 0.62 7.48
N PRO A 120 -17.10 1.34 7.41
CA PRO A 120 -15.81 0.74 7.74
C PRO A 120 -15.79 0.22 9.19
N PRO A 121 -15.19 -0.96 9.45
CA PRO A 121 -15.04 -1.46 10.80
C PRO A 121 -14.17 -0.54 11.66
N HIS A 122 -14.32 -0.62 12.98
CA HIS A 122 -13.52 0.13 13.97
C HIS A 122 -12.08 -0.40 14.09
N GLN A 123 -11.36 -0.41 12.97
CA GLN A 123 -9.96 -0.78 12.84
C GLN A 123 -9.22 0.40 12.16
N PRO A 124 -8.07 0.86 12.69
CA PRO A 124 -7.43 2.09 12.23
C PRO A 124 -7.08 2.12 10.74
N VAL A 125 -6.57 1.01 10.20
CA VAL A 125 -6.20 0.91 8.79
C VAL A 125 -7.44 0.93 7.89
N ALA A 126 -8.50 0.20 8.24
CA ALA A 126 -9.78 0.18 7.53
C ALA A 126 -10.44 1.56 7.51
N THR A 127 -10.35 2.30 8.62
CA THR A 127 -10.84 3.69 8.70
C THR A 127 -10.11 4.60 7.72
N GLU A 128 -8.77 4.54 7.65
CA GLU A 128 -8.01 5.35 6.69
C GLU A 128 -8.16 4.86 5.25
N LEU A 129 -8.32 3.55 5.03
CA LEU A 129 -8.65 3.00 3.72
C LEU A 129 -9.98 3.53 3.21
N TRP A 130 -11.03 3.57 4.05
CA TRP A 130 -12.31 4.16 3.66
C TRP A 130 -12.17 5.61 3.20
N ARG A 131 -11.39 6.42 3.92
CA ARG A 131 -11.09 7.80 3.49
C ARG A 131 -10.32 7.85 2.19
N ALA A 132 -9.37 6.94 1.99
CA ALA A 132 -8.61 6.84 0.74
C ALA A 132 -9.49 6.43 -0.45
N VAL A 133 -10.35 5.43 -0.28
CA VAL A 133 -11.33 4.98 -1.29
C VAL A 133 -12.25 6.15 -1.67
N LYS A 134 -12.82 6.86 -0.68
CA LYS A 134 -13.67 8.03 -0.94
C LYS A 134 -12.97 9.18 -1.65
N ARG A 135 -11.72 9.46 -1.26
CA ARG A 135 -10.97 10.58 -1.83
C ARG A 135 -10.51 10.31 -3.26
N HIS A 136 -10.09 9.08 -3.55
CA HIS A 136 -9.39 8.75 -4.78
C HIS A 136 -10.18 7.85 -5.74
N ASN A 137 -11.37 7.39 -5.35
CA ASN A 137 -12.18 6.44 -6.12
C ASN A 137 -11.38 5.19 -6.51
N LEU A 138 -10.75 4.58 -5.50
CA LEU A 138 -9.91 3.39 -5.66
C LEU A 138 -10.76 2.18 -6.07
N THR A 139 -10.20 1.31 -6.90
CA THR A 139 -10.92 0.16 -7.44
C THR A 139 -10.89 -1.01 -6.46
N LYS A 140 -12.09 -1.46 -6.04
CA LYS A 140 -12.30 -2.59 -5.11
C LYS A 140 -11.59 -3.88 -5.52
N MET A 141 -11.61 -4.17 -6.83
CA MET A 141 -11.02 -5.39 -7.40
C MET A 141 -9.56 -5.58 -6.96
N TRP A 142 -8.75 -4.52 -6.90
CA TRP A 142 -7.33 -4.64 -6.52
C TRP A 142 -7.14 -5.06 -5.08
N PHE A 143 -7.97 -4.55 -4.15
CA PHE A 143 -7.95 -4.98 -2.75
C PHE A 143 -8.29 -6.47 -2.62
N MET A 144 -9.38 -6.90 -3.28
CA MET A 144 -9.80 -8.30 -3.25
C MET A 144 -8.75 -9.22 -3.86
N LYS A 145 -8.12 -8.80 -4.96
CA LYS A 145 -7.05 -9.56 -5.63
C LYS A 145 -5.87 -9.84 -4.68
N ILE A 146 -5.46 -8.85 -3.89
CA ILE A 146 -4.37 -9.01 -2.91
C ILE A 146 -4.77 -10.00 -1.81
N ILE A 147 -6.01 -9.90 -1.30
CA ILE A 147 -6.53 -10.80 -0.25
C ILE A 147 -6.58 -12.24 -0.77
N ASP A 148 -7.21 -12.45 -1.94
CA ASP A 148 -7.40 -13.76 -2.52
C ASP A 148 -6.06 -14.45 -2.84
N GLU A 149 -5.08 -13.71 -3.35
CA GLU A 149 -3.76 -14.26 -3.64
C GLU A 149 -3.02 -14.66 -2.35
N ARG A 150 -3.10 -13.84 -1.30
CA ARG A 150 -2.45 -14.16 -0.02
C ARG A 150 -3.14 -15.29 0.73
N GLU A 151 -4.46 -15.41 0.60
CA GLU A 151 -5.23 -16.53 1.15
C GLU A 151 -4.79 -17.87 0.51
N LYS A 152 -4.66 -17.90 -0.83
CA LYS A 152 -4.14 -19.08 -1.55
C LYS A 152 -2.72 -19.46 -1.12
N ASN A 153 -1.91 -18.46 -0.73
CA ASN A 153 -0.52 -18.66 -0.34
C ASN A 153 -0.30 -19.09 1.13
N LEU A 154 -1.37 -19.31 1.92
CA LEU A 154 -1.26 -19.75 3.32
C LEU A 154 -0.67 -21.15 3.49
N ASP A 155 -0.70 -22.00 2.46
CA ASP A 155 -0.30 -23.41 2.53
C ASP A 155 1.21 -23.70 2.45
N ASP A 156 2.07 -22.68 2.63
CA ASP A 156 3.53 -22.81 2.58
C ASP A 156 4.07 -23.57 1.35
N ARG A 157 3.36 -23.53 0.22
CA ARG A 157 3.78 -24.20 -1.00
C ARG A 157 4.92 -23.43 -1.67
N ALA A 158 5.97 -24.14 -2.08
CA ALA A 158 7.00 -23.60 -2.95
C ALA A 158 6.43 -23.33 -4.34
N TYR A 159 6.97 -22.32 -5.03
CA TYR A 159 6.60 -22.06 -6.42
C TYR A 159 7.19 -23.12 -7.33
N ARG A 160 6.37 -23.66 -8.23
CA ARG A 160 6.84 -24.65 -9.21
C ARG A 160 7.81 -24.04 -10.20
N ASN A 161 7.54 -22.81 -10.62
CA ASN A 161 8.34 -22.08 -11.58
C ASN A 161 8.36 -20.58 -11.31
N ILE A 162 9.20 -19.85 -12.04
CA ILE A 162 9.30 -18.39 -11.92
C ILE A 162 7.96 -17.70 -12.27
N GLN A 163 7.17 -18.24 -13.20
CA GLN A 163 5.89 -17.65 -13.60
C GLN A 163 4.85 -17.69 -12.46
N GLU A 164 4.86 -18.70 -11.61
CA GLU A 164 4.01 -18.74 -10.41
C GLU A 164 4.41 -17.63 -9.42
N LEU A 165 5.71 -17.39 -9.23
CA LEU A 165 6.20 -16.27 -8.41
C LEU A 165 5.83 -14.90 -9.01
N GLU A 166 5.98 -14.74 -10.32
CA GLU A 166 5.55 -13.52 -11.02
C GLU A 166 4.04 -13.30 -10.94
N THR A 167 3.23 -14.36 -11.02
CA THR A 167 1.77 -14.28 -10.87
C THR A 167 1.38 -13.84 -9.48
N TYR A 168 2.02 -14.42 -8.45
CA TYR A 168 1.85 -13.99 -7.07
C TYR A 168 2.22 -12.51 -6.89
N ALA A 169 3.34 -12.09 -7.46
CA ALA A 169 3.82 -10.71 -7.39
C ALA A 169 2.89 -9.72 -8.13
N GLU A 170 2.35 -10.10 -9.28
CA GLU A 170 1.36 -9.34 -10.04
C GLU A 170 0.07 -9.13 -9.24
N ASN A 171 -0.41 -10.19 -8.60
CA ASN A 171 -1.65 -10.15 -7.83
C ASN A 171 -1.51 -9.47 -6.45
N THR A 172 -0.27 -9.21 -5.99
CA THR A 172 0.00 -8.56 -4.70
C THR A 172 0.68 -7.19 -4.86
N GLN A 173 1.94 -7.16 -5.33
CA GLN A 173 2.74 -5.95 -5.44
C GLN A 173 2.28 -5.06 -6.59
N SER A 174 2.00 -5.61 -7.78
CA SER A 174 1.49 -4.80 -8.89
C SER A 174 0.09 -4.25 -8.58
N ALA A 175 -0.78 -5.06 -7.97
CA ALA A 175 -2.10 -4.61 -7.48
C ALA A 175 -2.01 -3.40 -6.54
N LEU A 176 -1.02 -3.38 -5.63
CA LEU A 176 -0.76 -2.23 -4.76
C LEU A 176 -0.26 -1.00 -5.54
N LEU A 177 0.54 -1.21 -6.59
CA LEU A 177 1.00 -0.13 -7.46
C LEU A 177 -0.14 0.44 -8.32
N TYR A 178 -1.07 -0.38 -8.82
CA TYR A 178 -2.28 0.10 -9.50
C TYR A 178 -3.12 1.00 -8.59
N LEU A 179 -3.33 0.58 -7.33
CA LEU A 179 -3.99 1.44 -6.32
C LEU A 179 -3.22 2.73 -6.05
N THR A 180 -1.89 2.68 -6.10
CA THR A 180 -1.04 3.87 -5.92
C THR A 180 -1.15 4.81 -7.13
N LEU A 181 -1.25 4.29 -8.36
CA LEU A 181 -1.50 5.08 -9.57
C LEU A 181 -2.89 5.73 -9.54
N GLU A 182 -3.93 4.97 -9.16
CA GLU A 182 -5.30 5.49 -8.98
C GLU A 182 -5.34 6.60 -7.93
N MET A 183 -4.64 6.42 -6.81
CA MET A 183 -4.48 7.45 -5.76
C MET A 183 -3.82 8.72 -6.29
N LEU A 184 -2.85 8.59 -7.20
CA LEU A 184 -2.24 9.71 -7.89
C LEU A 184 -3.12 10.25 -9.04
N GLY A 185 -4.29 9.66 -9.30
CA GLY A 185 -5.18 10.04 -10.40
C GLY A 185 -4.56 9.79 -11.77
N VAL A 186 -3.75 8.73 -11.91
CA VAL A 186 -3.16 8.28 -13.17
C VAL A 186 -3.98 7.09 -13.67
N ARG A 187 -4.48 7.19 -14.90
CA ARG A 187 -5.14 6.12 -15.64
C ARG A 187 -4.52 6.08 -17.03
N ASP A 188 -3.47 5.28 -17.18
CA ASP A 188 -2.65 5.24 -18.38
C ASP A 188 -2.09 3.84 -18.57
N ILE A 189 -2.26 3.29 -19.78
CA ILE A 189 -1.89 1.91 -20.10
C ILE A 189 -0.37 1.68 -19.99
N HIS A 190 0.46 2.68 -20.29
CA HIS A 190 1.91 2.56 -20.17
C HIS A 190 2.36 2.61 -18.70
N ALA A 191 1.68 3.42 -17.88
CA ALA A 191 1.87 3.41 -16.44
C ALA A 191 1.48 2.05 -15.84
N ASP A 192 0.38 1.45 -16.29
CA ASP A 192 -0.05 0.12 -15.84
C ASP A 192 0.94 -0.98 -16.26
N HIS A 193 1.44 -0.95 -17.50
CA HIS A 193 2.50 -1.89 -17.92
C HIS A 193 3.80 -1.73 -17.11
N ALA A 194 4.21 -0.48 -16.83
CA ALA A 194 5.36 -0.23 -15.96
C ALA A 194 5.10 -0.75 -14.53
N ALA A 195 3.92 -0.48 -13.96
CA ALA A 195 3.53 -0.96 -12.64
C ALA A 195 3.51 -2.49 -12.54
N SER A 196 3.02 -3.19 -13.57
CA SER A 196 3.04 -4.65 -13.65
C SER A 196 4.45 -5.19 -13.52
N HIS A 197 5.37 -4.69 -14.34
CA HIS A 197 6.76 -5.14 -14.33
C HIS A 197 7.48 -4.77 -13.02
N ILE A 198 7.28 -3.56 -12.49
CA ILE A 198 7.88 -3.14 -11.22
C ILE A 198 7.36 -4.01 -10.06
N GLY A 199 6.05 -4.29 -10.03
CA GLY A 199 5.45 -5.14 -8.99
C GLY A 199 5.99 -6.57 -9.04
N LYS A 200 6.14 -7.14 -10.24
CA LYS A 200 6.80 -8.44 -10.43
C LYS A 200 8.25 -8.44 -9.93
N ALA A 201 9.05 -7.45 -10.34
CA ALA A 201 10.42 -7.30 -9.86
C ALA A 201 10.48 -7.18 -8.32
N GLN A 202 9.58 -6.38 -7.73
CA GLN A 202 9.48 -6.22 -6.28
C GLN A 202 9.13 -7.53 -5.57
N GLY A 203 8.22 -8.33 -6.12
CA GLY A 203 7.87 -9.63 -5.56
C GLY A 203 9.03 -10.63 -5.62
N ILE A 204 9.75 -10.70 -6.75
CA ILE A 204 10.95 -11.54 -6.90
C ILE A 204 12.03 -11.12 -5.90
N VAL A 205 12.35 -9.83 -5.83
CA VAL A 205 13.34 -9.30 -4.86
C VAL A 205 12.92 -9.58 -3.43
N THR A 206 11.64 -9.47 -3.10
CA THR A 206 11.12 -9.78 -1.76
C THR A 206 11.30 -11.26 -1.42
N CYS A 207 11.02 -12.16 -2.38
CA CYS A 207 11.26 -13.60 -2.24
C CYS A 207 12.74 -13.91 -1.98
N LEU A 208 13.64 -13.33 -2.79
CA LEU A 208 15.09 -13.46 -2.60
C LEU A 208 15.53 -12.97 -1.22
N ARG A 209 15.14 -11.74 -0.84
CA ARG A 209 15.52 -11.12 0.43
C ARG A 209 15.05 -11.92 1.64
N ALA A 210 13.90 -12.58 1.54
CA ALA A 210 13.33 -13.40 2.60
C ALA A 210 13.97 -14.80 2.72
N THR A 211 14.79 -15.22 1.74
CA THR A 211 15.38 -16.57 1.70
C THR A 211 16.14 -16.92 2.99
N PRO A 212 17.09 -16.11 3.50
CA PRO A 212 17.79 -16.45 4.74
C PRO A 212 16.85 -16.59 5.94
N TYR A 213 15.85 -15.72 6.04
CA TYR A 213 14.85 -15.76 7.11
C TYR A 213 13.99 -17.04 7.05
N HIS A 214 13.58 -17.48 5.86
CA HIS A 214 12.80 -18.70 5.69
C HIS A 214 13.65 -19.97 5.87
N SER A 215 14.91 -19.97 5.42
CA SER A 215 15.84 -21.09 5.63
C SER A 215 16.00 -21.44 7.10
N THR A 216 16.16 -20.43 7.98
CA THR A 216 16.24 -20.66 9.44
C THR A 216 14.98 -21.30 10.05
N ARG A 217 13.86 -21.28 9.32
CA ARG A 217 12.58 -21.90 9.70
C ARG A 217 12.28 -23.16 8.90
N GLN A 218 13.28 -23.75 8.24
CA GLN A 218 13.15 -24.96 7.43
C GLN A 218 12.15 -24.78 6.26
N LYS A 219 12.05 -23.55 5.71
CA LYS A 219 11.17 -23.23 4.58
C LYS A 219 11.97 -22.61 3.44
N VAL A 220 11.61 -22.97 2.20
CA VAL A 220 12.20 -22.41 0.98
C VAL A 220 11.08 -22.13 -0.02
N PHE A 221 11.02 -20.89 -0.51
CA PHE A 221 9.99 -20.42 -1.44
C PHE A 221 10.60 -19.96 -2.77
N LEU A 222 11.77 -20.47 -3.14
CA LEU A 222 12.37 -20.18 -4.45
C LEU A 222 11.70 -21.02 -5.55
N PRO A 223 11.68 -20.57 -6.81
CA PRO A 223 11.21 -21.35 -7.94
C PRO A 223 11.94 -22.70 -8.07
N MET A 224 11.17 -23.78 -8.05
CA MET A 224 11.74 -25.14 -8.03
C MET A 224 12.35 -25.56 -9.37
N ASP A 225 11.83 -25.07 -10.50
CA ASP A 225 12.41 -25.27 -11.84
C ASP A 225 13.86 -24.77 -11.93
N ILE A 226 14.15 -23.57 -11.41
CA ILE A 226 15.49 -22.98 -11.41
C ILE A 226 16.39 -23.73 -10.41
N CYS A 227 15.87 -24.10 -9.23
CA CYS A 227 16.63 -24.95 -8.30
C CYS A 227 17.05 -26.27 -8.97
N MET A 228 16.12 -26.93 -9.66
CA MET A 228 16.36 -28.18 -10.37
C MET A 228 17.35 -28.02 -11.52
N LEU A 229 17.27 -26.92 -12.28
CA LEU A 229 18.19 -26.61 -13.38
C LEU A 229 19.65 -26.62 -12.93
N HIS A 230 19.92 -26.12 -11.72
CA HIS A 230 21.26 -26.06 -11.13
C HIS A 230 21.60 -27.24 -10.21
N GLY A 231 20.73 -28.25 -10.13
CA GLY A 231 20.92 -29.40 -9.24
C GLY A 231 20.95 -29.05 -7.75
N VAL A 232 20.26 -27.98 -7.35
CA VAL A 232 20.18 -27.49 -5.97
C VAL A 232 18.88 -27.96 -5.33
N SER A 233 18.99 -28.57 -4.15
CA SER A 233 17.84 -28.98 -3.35
C SER A 233 17.40 -27.87 -2.39
N GLN A 234 16.18 -27.96 -1.84
CA GLN A 234 15.75 -27.05 -0.78
C GLN A 234 16.63 -27.16 0.47
N GLU A 235 17.13 -28.37 0.77
CA GLU A 235 18.00 -28.63 1.91
C GLU A 235 19.32 -27.84 1.82
N ASP A 236 19.83 -27.59 0.62
CA ASP A 236 21.05 -26.80 0.42
C ASP A 236 20.85 -25.34 0.89
N PHE A 237 19.67 -24.76 0.65
CA PHE A 237 19.30 -23.45 1.17
C PHE A 237 19.03 -23.47 2.68
N ILE A 238 18.42 -24.53 3.20
CA ILE A 238 18.15 -24.67 4.64
C ILE A 238 19.47 -24.74 5.43
N ARG A 239 20.47 -25.47 4.90
CA ARG A 239 21.82 -25.56 5.47
C ARG A 239 22.68 -24.32 5.25
N GLY A 240 22.19 -23.35 4.48
CA GLY A 240 22.92 -22.12 4.19
C GLY A 240 24.18 -22.36 3.34
N LYS A 241 24.15 -23.36 2.44
CA LYS A 241 25.27 -23.60 1.52
C LYS A 241 25.51 -22.39 0.63
N GLN A 242 26.77 -22.19 0.28
CA GLN A 242 27.24 -21.04 -0.51
C GLN A 242 28.04 -21.48 -1.75
N GLU A 243 27.82 -22.73 -2.17
CA GLU A 243 28.42 -23.33 -3.36
C GLU A 243 28.02 -22.56 -4.63
N LYS A 244 28.78 -22.77 -5.72
CA LYS A 244 28.55 -22.05 -6.98
C LYS A 244 27.13 -22.25 -7.54
N ASN A 245 26.64 -23.49 -7.54
CA ASN A 245 25.28 -23.83 -7.98
C ASN A 245 24.18 -23.08 -7.20
N VAL A 246 24.32 -22.92 -5.88
CA VAL A 246 23.37 -22.13 -5.06
C VAL A 246 23.38 -20.66 -5.48
N ARG A 247 24.57 -20.11 -5.75
CA ARG A 247 24.73 -18.73 -6.24
C ARG A 247 24.19 -18.56 -7.65
N ASP A 248 24.34 -19.57 -8.52
CA ASP A 248 23.80 -19.58 -9.88
C ASP A 248 22.25 -19.58 -9.86
N VAL A 249 21.59 -20.29 -8.92
CA VAL A 249 20.12 -20.20 -8.72
C VAL A 249 19.70 -18.78 -8.36
N ILE A 250 20.39 -18.15 -7.40
CA ILE A 250 20.09 -16.79 -6.97
C ILE A 250 20.34 -15.79 -8.11
N TYR A 251 21.40 -15.98 -8.90
CA TYR A 251 21.69 -15.20 -10.08
C TYR A 251 20.56 -15.24 -11.11
N ASP A 252 20.07 -16.43 -11.47
CA ASP A 252 19.01 -16.57 -12.46
C ASP A 252 17.71 -15.90 -12.02
N ILE A 253 17.33 -16.07 -10.75
CA ILE A 253 16.13 -15.43 -10.19
C ILE A 253 16.30 -13.91 -10.12
N ALA A 254 17.46 -13.42 -9.67
CA ALA A 254 17.76 -11.99 -9.63
C ALA A 254 17.77 -11.35 -11.04
N SER A 255 18.23 -12.10 -12.04
CA SER A 255 18.21 -11.69 -13.44
C SER A 255 16.78 -11.47 -13.95
N GLN A 256 15.82 -12.31 -13.55
CA GLN A 256 14.40 -12.11 -13.90
C GLN A 256 13.83 -10.81 -13.30
N ALA A 257 14.17 -10.50 -12.05
CA ALA A 257 13.80 -9.21 -11.46
C ALA A 257 14.41 -8.02 -12.21
N HIS A 258 15.68 -8.13 -12.62
CA HIS A 258 16.36 -7.09 -13.39
C HIS A 258 15.72 -6.88 -14.77
N ILE A 259 15.41 -7.95 -15.51
CA ILE A 259 14.72 -7.89 -16.81
C ILE A 259 13.38 -7.14 -16.68
N HIS A 260 12.61 -7.42 -15.63
CA HIS A 260 11.38 -6.67 -15.40
C HIS A 260 11.61 -5.18 -15.14
N LEU A 261 12.64 -4.79 -14.39
CA LEU A 261 12.96 -3.37 -14.20
C LEU A 261 13.33 -2.69 -15.52
N GLU A 262 14.12 -3.36 -16.36
CA GLU A 262 14.48 -2.84 -17.68
C GLU A 262 13.26 -2.70 -18.61
N HIS A 263 12.36 -3.69 -18.60
CA HIS A 263 11.08 -3.59 -19.31
C HIS A 263 10.23 -2.43 -18.81
N ALA A 264 10.11 -2.23 -17.49
CA ALA A 264 9.39 -1.10 -16.92
C ALA A 264 9.96 0.26 -17.35
N ARG A 265 11.30 0.35 -17.47
CA ARG A 265 12.01 1.56 -17.92
C ARG A 265 11.89 1.81 -19.41
N SER A 266 11.69 0.77 -20.22
CA SER A 266 11.42 0.94 -21.66
C SER A 266 10.16 1.79 -21.93
N PHE A 267 9.23 1.84 -20.97
CA PHE A 267 8.03 2.68 -21.04
C PHE A 267 8.23 4.12 -20.53
N SER A 268 9.38 4.47 -19.94
CA SER A 268 9.61 5.74 -19.23
C SER A 268 9.22 6.99 -20.01
N LYS A 269 9.46 7.03 -21.33
CA LYS A 269 9.10 8.14 -22.22
C LYS A 269 7.59 8.29 -22.46
N LYS A 270 6.83 7.21 -22.29
CA LYS A 270 5.37 7.16 -22.51
C LYS A 270 4.58 7.29 -21.21
N VAL A 271 5.20 6.98 -20.08
CA VAL A 271 4.58 7.09 -18.75
C VAL A 271 4.41 8.57 -18.35
N PRO A 272 3.20 9.00 -17.93
CA PRO A 272 3.00 10.36 -17.43
C PRO A 272 3.88 10.68 -16.22
N ALA A 273 4.46 11.87 -16.17
CA ALA A 273 5.33 12.28 -15.05
C ALA A 273 4.66 12.21 -13.67
N LYS A 274 3.32 12.32 -13.62
CA LYS A 274 2.52 12.16 -12.40
C LYS A 274 2.59 10.75 -11.80
N ALA A 275 2.94 9.74 -12.59
CA ALA A 275 3.05 8.35 -12.17
C ALA A 275 4.39 8.05 -11.48
N TYR A 276 5.46 8.80 -11.77
CA TYR A 276 6.81 8.49 -11.30
C TYR A 276 6.92 8.34 -9.77
N PRO A 277 6.22 9.12 -8.94
CA PRO A 277 6.23 8.90 -7.49
C PRO A 277 5.75 7.52 -7.04
N ALA A 278 4.85 6.86 -7.80
CA ALA A 278 4.43 5.49 -7.51
C ALA A 278 5.58 4.48 -7.69
N PHE A 279 6.58 4.82 -8.51
CA PHE A 279 7.65 3.93 -8.93
C PHE A 279 8.96 4.15 -8.17
N PHE A 280 9.03 5.05 -7.19
CA PHE A 280 10.26 5.28 -6.42
C PHE A 280 10.75 4.05 -5.64
N CYS A 281 9.92 3.02 -5.45
CA CYS A 281 10.38 1.75 -4.88
C CYS A 281 11.48 1.09 -5.71
N THR A 282 11.56 1.36 -7.02
CA THR A 282 12.63 0.83 -7.90
C THR A 282 14.03 1.20 -7.43
N VAL A 283 14.20 2.33 -6.72
CA VAL A 283 15.49 2.75 -6.18
C VAL A 283 16.03 1.73 -5.17
N ALA A 284 15.16 1.20 -4.30
CA ALA A 284 15.53 0.18 -3.33
C ALA A 284 15.74 -1.19 -4.00
N LEU A 285 14.97 -1.49 -5.05
CA LEU A 285 15.15 -2.72 -5.85
C LEU A 285 16.51 -2.73 -6.55
N ASP A 286 16.86 -1.62 -7.20
CA ASP A 286 18.17 -1.45 -7.83
C ASP A 286 19.28 -1.61 -6.80
N ASP A 287 19.23 -0.88 -5.68
CA ASP A 287 20.27 -0.95 -4.65
C ASP A 287 20.48 -2.38 -4.14
N PHE A 288 19.39 -3.13 -3.91
CA PHE A 288 19.46 -4.52 -3.48
C PHE A 288 20.10 -5.42 -4.56
N LEU A 289 19.66 -5.32 -5.82
CA LEU A 289 20.23 -6.12 -6.92
C LEU A 289 21.72 -5.81 -7.16
N HIS A 290 22.11 -4.53 -7.13
CA HIS A 290 23.51 -4.13 -7.25
C HIS A 290 24.36 -4.66 -6.09
N ASN A 291 23.84 -4.61 -4.85
CA ASN A 291 24.56 -5.15 -3.70
C ASN A 291 24.65 -6.68 -3.73
N MET A 292 23.67 -7.37 -4.31
CA MET A 292 23.72 -8.81 -4.57
C MET A 292 24.83 -9.18 -5.56
N GLN A 293 24.98 -8.41 -6.64
CA GLN A 293 26.06 -8.58 -7.60
C GLN A 293 27.45 -8.42 -6.95
N LYS A 294 27.62 -7.43 -6.06
CA LYS A 294 28.90 -7.19 -5.34
C LYS A 294 29.33 -8.34 -4.44
N VAL A 295 28.38 -9.15 -3.95
CA VAL A 295 28.65 -10.31 -3.10
C VAL A 295 28.56 -11.62 -3.87
N ASP A 296 28.67 -11.55 -5.20
CA ASP A 296 28.62 -12.70 -6.12
C ASP A 296 27.39 -13.59 -5.87
N PHE A 297 26.22 -12.96 -5.69
CA PHE A 297 24.94 -13.63 -5.49
C PHE A 297 24.87 -14.56 -4.26
N ASN A 298 25.77 -14.37 -3.28
CA ASN A 298 25.67 -15.03 -1.98
C ASN A 298 24.53 -14.43 -1.15
N ILE A 299 23.34 -15.04 -1.22
CA ILE A 299 22.13 -14.55 -0.55
C ILE A 299 22.24 -14.54 0.99
N PHE A 300 23.14 -15.34 1.56
CA PHE A 300 23.39 -15.41 3.01
C PHE A 300 24.41 -14.38 3.50
N HIS A 301 24.98 -13.57 2.60
CA HIS A 301 25.97 -12.57 2.98
C HIS A 301 25.34 -11.50 3.92
N PRO A 302 25.93 -11.22 5.11
CA PRO A 302 25.32 -10.34 6.11
C PRO A 302 25.05 -8.91 5.64
N SER A 303 25.77 -8.42 4.62
CA SER A 303 25.54 -7.06 4.07
C SER A 303 24.16 -6.91 3.44
N LEU A 304 23.59 -7.98 2.88
CA LEU A 304 22.28 -7.94 2.20
C LEU A 304 21.11 -7.77 3.18
N GLN A 305 21.34 -8.05 4.47
CA GLN A 305 20.34 -7.89 5.54
C GLN A 305 20.42 -6.52 6.21
N LYS A 306 21.44 -5.72 5.90
CA LYS A 306 21.59 -4.37 6.45
C LYS A 306 20.75 -3.38 5.67
N LYS A 307 20.11 -2.46 6.39
CA LYS A 307 19.40 -1.33 5.78
C LYS A 307 20.42 -0.42 5.07
N SER A 308 20.10 -0.03 3.85
CA SER A 308 20.90 0.94 3.10
C SER A 308 20.79 2.33 3.73
N THR A 309 21.89 2.84 4.26
CA THR A 309 21.94 4.15 4.92
C THR A 309 21.83 5.31 3.94
N LEU A 310 22.22 5.10 2.68
CA LEU A 310 22.16 6.09 1.61
C LEU A 310 20.83 6.10 0.85
N LEU A 311 19.92 5.17 1.14
CA LEU A 311 18.63 5.07 0.46
C LEU A 311 17.81 6.38 0.49
N PRO A 312 17.69 7.12 1.62
CA PRO A 312 16.99 8.41 1.61
C PRO A 312 17.60 9.42 0.65
N LEU A 313 18.93 9.46 0.54
CA LEU A 313 19.65 10.35 -0.38
C LEU A 313 19.40 9.95 -1.84
N HIS A 314 19.50 8.66 -2.16
CA HIS A 314 19.23 8.17 -3.52
C HIS A 314 17.78 8.43 -3.95
N LEU A 315 16.83 8.20 -3.04
CA LEU A 315 15.41 8.50 -3.26
C LEU A 315 15.19 10.00 -3.50
N TYR A 316 15.80 10.87 -2.70
CA TYR A 316 15.73 12.32 -2.89
C TYR A 316 16.28 12.74 -4.26
N ILE A 317 17.46 12.25 -4.65
CA ILE A 317 18.08 12.53 -5.96
C ILE A 317 17.19 12.05 -7.10
N ARG A 318 16.64 10.83 -7.03
CA ARG A 318 15.73 10.28 -8.06
C ARG A 318 14.42 11.07 -8.16
N SER A 319 13.87 11.50 -7.02
CA SER A 319 12.67 12.32 -7.00
C SER A 319 12.86 13.66 -7.69
N TRP A 320 14.04 14.28 -7.52
CA TRP A 320 14.40 15.52 -8.19
C TRP A 320 14.61 15.33 -9.70
N ARG A 321 15.25 14.23 -10.10
CA ARG A 321 15.49 13.91 -11.52
C ARG A 321 14.25 13.43 -12.27
N LYS A 322 13.15 13.11 -11.57
CA LYS A 322 11.94 12.52 -12.15
C LYS A 322 12.28 11.27 -12.98
N THR A 323 12.94 10.30 -12.36
CA THR A 323 13.31 9.03 -12.98
C THR A 323 13.06 7.88 -12.02
N TYR A 324 12.62 6.72 -12.54
CA TYR A 324 12.41 5.49 -11.78
C TYR A 324 13.19 4.31 -12.38
#